data_AF-A0A447JLH2-F1
#
_entry.id   AF-A0A447JLH2-F1
#
_cell.length_a   1.000
_cell.length_b   1.000
_cell.length_c   1.000
_cell.angle_alpha   90.00
_cell.angle_beta   90.00
_cell.angle_gamma   90.00
#
_symmetry.space_group_name_H-M   'P 1'
#
loop_
_entity.id
_entity.type
_entity.pdbx_description
1 polymer ?
#
loop_
_entity_poly.entity_id
_entity_poly.type
_entity_poly.pdbx_seq_one_letter_code
_entity_poly.pdbx_strand_id
1 'polypeptide(L)'
;MSVYKVPLEQNVLEAAQERIMWTLETLPRVCVSFSGGKDSGLMLHLTATLARKMNKKIHVLFIDWEAQFSCTITYIESLREYYADVIERFIGSHYP
;
A
#
# COMPACT_ATOMS: atom_id res chain seq x y z
N MET A 1 -0.95 32.58 6.30
CA MET A 1 -1.25 31.64 5.19
C MET A 1 -2.34 32.28 4.34
N SER A 2 -2.17 32.31 3.01
CA SER A 2 -3.23 32.76 2.09
C SER A 2 -4.48 31.91 2.31
N VAL A 3 -5.64 32.57 2.45
CA VAL A 3 -6.96 31.92 2.61
C VAL A 3 -7.45 31.33 1.26
N TYR A 4 -6.78 31.66 0.16
CA TYR A 4 -7.14 31.21 -1.18
C TYR A 4 -6.51 29.86 -1.51
N LYS A 5 -7.36 28.87 -1.78
CA LYS A 5 -6.94 27.57 -2.33
C LYS A 5 -6.61 27.76 -3.82
N VAL A 6 -5.47 27.25 -4.26
CA VAL A 6 -5.14 27.15 -5.69
C VAL A 6 -5.74 25.85 -6.22
N PRO A 7 -6.71 25.89 -7.15
CA PRO A 7 -7.26 24.68 -7.75
C PRO A 7 -6.22 24.03 -8.66
N LEU A 8 -6.14 22.71 -8.61
CA LEU A 8 -5.37 21.91 -9.56
C LEU A 8 -6.36 21.21 -10.50
N GLU A 9 -6.00 21.09 -11.78
CA GLU A 9 -6.76 20.31 -12.77
C GLU A 9 -6.49 18.79 -12.64
N GLN A 10 -6.47 18.29 -11.41
CA GLN A 10 -6.15 16.91 -11.10
C GLN A 10 -6.89 16.48 -9.84
N ASN A 11 -7.53 15.30 -9.88
CA ASN A 11 -8.17 14.76 -8.70
C ASN A 11 -7.17 14.00 -7.80
N VAL A 12 -7.57 13.76 -6.56
CA VAL A 12 -6.70 13.14 -5.54
C VAL A 12 -6.24 11.73 -5.94
N LEU A 13 -7.12 10.97 -6.62
CA LEU A 13 -6.81 9.60 -7.05
C LEU A 13 -5.74 9.60 -8.15
N GLU A 14 -5.90 10.45 -9.17
CA GLU A 14 -4.92 10.64 -10.25
C GLU A 14 -3.55 11.03 -9.66
N ALA A 15 -3.55 12.05 -8.80
CA ALA A 15 -2.33 12.53 -8.16
C ALA A 15 -1.64 11.44 -7.32
N ALA A 16 -2.42 10.60 -6.63
CA ALA A 16 -1.87 9.49 -5.86
C ALA A 16 -1.30 8.39 -6.75
N GLN A 17 -2.00 8.02 -7.83
CA GLN A 17 -1.54 7.03 -8.78
C GLN A 17 -0.25 7.47 -9.48
N GLU A 18 -0.13 8.73 -9.88
CA GLU A 18 1.10 9.28 -10.46
C GLU A 18 2.29 9.18 -9.52
N ARG A 19 2.12 9.57 -8.25
CA ARG A 19 3.19 9.44 -7.24
C ARG A 19 3.61 7.98 -7.02
N ILE A 20 2.65 7.05 -7.01
CA ILE A 20 2.92 5.63 -6.87
C ILE A 20 3.68 5.09 -8.10
N MET A 21 3.22 5.39 -9.32
CA MET A 21 3.88 4.97 -10.55
C MET A 21 5.32 5.50 -10.61
N TRP A 22 5.52 6.78 -10.34
CA TRP A 22 6.85 7.38 -10.27
C TRP A 22 7.75 6.69 -9.25
N THR A 23 7.22 6.36 -8.07
CA THR A 23 7.96 5.65 -7.02
C THR A 23 8.37 4.25 -7.47
N LEU A 24 7.46 3.51 -8.10
CA LEU A 24 7.70 2.17 -8.64
C LEU A 24 8.72 2.18 -9.80
N GLU A 25 8.75 3.22 -10.62
CA GLU A 25 9.70 3.39 -11.72
C GLU A 25 11.09 3.77 -11.22
N THR A 26 11.15 4.71 -10.28
CA THR A 26 12.40 5.36 -9.87
C THR A 26 13.19 4.52 -8.87
N LEU A 27 12.50 3.78 -7.99
CA LEU A 27 13.16 3.03 -6.93
C LEU A 27 13.31 1.55 -7.32
N PRO A 28 14.48 0.93 -7.05
CA PRO A 28 14.71 -0.47 -7.38
C PRO A 28 13.87 -1.42 -6.51
N ARG A 29 13.51 -1.00 -5.29
CA ARG A 29 12.67 -1.74 -4.35
C ARG A 29 11.75 -0.79 -3.61
N VAL A 30 10.46 -1.08 -3.64
CA VAL A 30 9.42 -0.30 -2.96
C VAL A 30 8.79 -1.14 -1.86
N CYS A 31 8.65 -0.56 -0.68
CA CYS A 31 8.00 -1.20 0.47
C CYS A 31 6.79 -0.36 0.89
N VAL A 32 5.63 -1.00 1.00
CA VAL A 32 4.41 -0.37 1.50
C VAL A 32 4.27 -0.67 2.99
N SER A 33 4.28 0.38 3.82
CA SER A 33 3.92 0.27 5.23
C SER A 33 2.40 0.12 5.35
N PHE A 34 1.95 -1.03 5.82
CA PHE A 34 0.55 -1.41 5.94
C PHE A 34 0.22 -1.67 7.39
N SER A 35 -0.75 -0.94 7.97
CA SER A 35 -1.11 -1.06 9.38
C SER A 35 -2.37 -1.89 9.64
N GLY A 36 -3.04 -2.36 8.58
CA GLY A 36 -4.39 -2.94 8.68
C GLY A 36 -5.52 -1.90 8.74
N GLY A 37 -5.20 -0.60 8.76
CA GLY A 37 -6.19 0.48 8.77
C GLY A 37 -6.63 0.91 7.38
N LYS A 38 -7.77 1.60 7.28
CA LYS A 38 -8.40 2.07 6.03
C LYS A 38 -7.44 2.77 5.07
N ASP A 39 -6.71 3.78 5.53
CA ASP A 39 -5.85 4.58 4.65
C ASP A 39 -4.66 3.78 4.12
N SER A 40 -4.03 2.98 4.99
CA SER A 40 -2.95 2.07 4.58
C SER A 40 -3.45 0.94 3.67
N GLY A 41 -4.68 0.47 3.86
CA GLY A 41 -5.33 -0.51 2.99
C GLY A 41 -5.59 0.06 1.60
N LEU A 42 -6.13 1.28 1.49
CA LEU A 42 -6.29 1.97 0.21
C LEU A 42 -4.94 2.15 -0.50
N MET A 43 -3.90 2.55 0.24
CA MET A 43 -2.55 2.68 -0.31
C MET A 43 -2.02 1.35 -0.84
N LEU A 44 -2.21 0.24 -0.10
CA LEU A 44 -1.82 -1.09 -0.56
C LEU A 44 -2.60 -1.50 -1.81
N HIS A 45 -3.92 -1.31 -1.84
CA HIS A 45 -4.76 -1.60 -2.99
C HIS A 45 -4.29 -0.87 -4.26
N LEU A 46 -4.05 0.44 -4.17
CA LEU A 46 -3.58 1.24 -5.31
C LEU A 46 -2.18 0.81 -5.76
N THR A 47 -1.26 0.64 -4.81
CA THR A 47 0.13 0.30 -5.10
C THR A 47 0.25 -1.09 -5.71
N ALA A 48 -0.41 -2.08 -5.13
CA ALA A 48 -0.40 -3.46 -5.64
C ALA A 48 -1.05 -3.55 -7.03
N THR A 49 -2.14 -2.80 -7.28
CA THR A 49 -2.78 -2.74 -8.61
C THR A 49 -1.86 -2.16 -9.67
N LEU A 50 -1.16 -1.06 -9.37
CA LEU A 50 -0.21 -0.45 -10.30
C LEU A 50 1.03 -1.32 -10.49
N ALA A 51 1.58 -1.89 -9.43
CA ALA A 51 2.69 -2.84 -9.50
C ALA A 51 2.35 -4.04 -10.40
N ARG A 52 1.13 -4.59 -10.26
CA ARG A 52 0.61 -5.65 -11.13
C ARG A 52 0.63 -5.24 -12.61
N LYS A 53 0.08 -4.07 -12.93
CA LYS A 53 0.03 -3.54 -14.30
C LYS A 53 1.41 -3.31 -14.89
N MET A 54 2.37 -2.90 -14.05
CA MET A 54 3.74 -2.59 -14.45
C MET A 54 4.67 -3.83 -14.39
N ASN A 55 4.12 -5.01 -14.07
CA ASN A 55 4.87 -6.24 -13.87
C ASN A 55 6.04 -6.09 -12.88
N LYS A 56 5.82 -5.32 -11.81
CA LYS A 56 6.78 -5.09 -10.72
C LYS A 56 6.31 -5.79 -9.45
N LYS A 57 7.28 -6.14 -8.61
CA LYS A 57 7.03 -6.64 -7.26
C LYS A 57 7.20 -5.53 -6.22
N ILE A 58 6.48 -5.66 -5.12
CA ILE A 58 6.59 -4.79 -3.95
C ILE A 58 6.84 -5.60 -2.68
N HIS A 59 7.43 -4.97 -1.69
CA HIS A 59 7.43 -5.48 -0.32
C HIS A 59 6.29 -4.84 0.48
N VAL A 60 5.82 -5.55 1.50
CA VAL A 60 4.85 -5.02 2.46
C VAL A 60 5.42 -5.19 3.86
N LEU A 61 5.34 -4.14 4.66
CA LEU A 61 5.72 -4.14 6.06
C LEU A 61 4.46 -3.97 6.91
N PHE A 62 4.20 -4.94 7.77
CA PHE A 62 3.23 -4.85 8.86
C PHE A 62 3.99 -4.96 10.18
N ILE A 63 3.66 -4.12 11.15
CA ILE A 63 4.22 -4.22 12.51
C ILE A 63 3.12 -4.79 13.41
N ASP A 64 3.28 -6.05 13.77
CA ASP A 64 2.44 -6.67 14.78
C ASP A 64 2.81 -6.14 16.17
N TRP A 65 1.81 -5.65 16.89
CA TRP A 65 1.96 -5.18 18.27
C TRP A 65 1.49 -6.23 19.28
N GLU A 66 1.08 -7.42 18.82
CA GLU A 66 0.57 -8.55 19.61
C GLU A 66 -0.70 -8.23 20.42
N ALA A 67 -1.31 -7.06 20.18
CA ALA A 67 -2.49 -6.56 20.87
C ALA A 67 -3.60 -6.10 19.90
N GLN A 68 -3.48 -6.42 18.60
CA GLN A 68 -4.51 -6.11 17.61
C GLN A 68 -5.75 -7.00 17.76
N PHE A 69 -6.90 -6.45 17.37
CA PHE A 69 -8.13 -7.22 17.23
C PHE A 69 -7.97 -8.34 16.18
N SER A 70 -8.52 -9.52 16.47
CA SER A 70 -8.46 -10.66 15.55
C SER A 70 -9.05 -10.34 14.18
N CYS A 71 -10.09 -9.50 14.10
CA CYS A 71 -10.65 -9.06 12.82
C CYS A 71 -9.65 -8.25 11.97
N THR A 72 -8.78 -7.45 12.60
CA THR A 72 -7.70 -6.73 11.91
C THR A 72 -6.66 -7.71 11.39
N ILE A 73 -6.28 -8.72 12.19
CA ILE A 73 -5.34 -9.75 11.76
C ILE A 73 -5.90 -10.55 10.58
N THR A 74 -7.16 -11.00 10.66
CA THR A 74 -7.83 -11.70 9.54
C THR A 74 -7.87 -10.84 8.27
N TYR A 75 -8.18 -9.55 8.41
CA TYR A 75 -8.17 -8.63 7.27
C TYR A 75 -6.77 -8.52 6.65
N ILE A 76 -5.72 -8.38 7.46
CA ILE A 76 -4.34 -8.29 6.99
C ILE A 76 -3.93 -9.56 6.24
N GLU A 77 -4.18 -10.75 6.79
CA GLU A 77 -3.85 -12.01 6.15
C GLU A 77 -4.64 -12.18 4.83
N SER A 78 -5.93 -11.82 4.80
CA SER A 78 -6.69 -11.85 3.54
C SER A 78 -6.09 -10.96 2.43
N LEU A 79 -5.53 -9.80 2.80
CA LEU A 79 -4.87 -8.92 1.83
C LEU A 79 -3.50 -9.43 1.42
N ARG A 80 -2.76 -10.07 2.33
CA ARG A 80 -1.51 -10.76 2.02
C ARG A 80 -1.74 -11.85 0.97
N GLU A 81 -2.77 -12.66 1.14
CA GLU A 81 -3.15 -13.71 0.19
C GLU A 81 -3.62 -13.13 -1.14
N TYR A 82 -4.54 -12.16 -1.09
CA TYR A 82 -5.13 -11.54 -2.29
C TYR A 82 -4.08 -10.87 -3.20
N TYR A 83 -2.99 -10.36 -2.63
CA TYR A 83 -1.90 -9.72 -3.35
C TYR A 83 -0.60 -10.54 -3.41
N ALA A 84 -0.65 -11.84 -3.10
CA ALA A 84 0.53 -12.72 -3.13
C ALA A 84 1.19 -12.79 -4.52
N ASP A 85 0.43 -12.51 -5.57
CA ASP A 85 0.94 -12.45 -6.94
C ASP A 85 1.85 -11.25 -7.22
N VAL A 86 1.83 -10.20 -6.40
CA VAL A 86 2.67 -8.99 -6.56
C VAL A 86 3.55 -8.68 -5.36
N ILE A 87 3.24 -9.24 -4.19
CA ILE A 87 4.07 -9.09 -2.99
C ILE A 87 5.23 -10.07 -3.09
N GLU A 88 6.47 -9.56 -3.14
CA GLU A 88 7.68 -10.37 -3.08
C GLU A 88 8.03 -10.77 -1.66
N ARG A 89 7.82 -9.87 -0.69
CA ARG A 89 8.00 -10.18 0.73
C ARG A 89 6.99 -9.45 1.58
N PHE A 90 6.33 -10.20 2.45
CA PHE A 90 5.52 -9.66 3.54
C PHE A 90 6.32 -9.77 4.84
N ILE A 91 6.62 -8.64 5.48
CA ILE A 91 7.49 -8.54 6.64
C ILE A 91 6.64 -8.24 7.87
N GLY A 92 6.83 -9.02 8.93
CA GLY A 92 6.26 -8.75 10.26
C GLY A 92 4.90 -9.38 10.57
N SER A 93 4.47 -10.39 9.79
CA SER A 93 3.50 -11.37 10.29
C SER A 93 4.25 -12.59 10.80
N HIS A 94 4.15 -12.85 12.11
CA HIS A 94 4.58 -14.11 12.73
C HIS A 94 3.51 -15.21 12.56
N TYR A 95 2.38 -14.90 11.92
CA TYR A 95 1.31 -15.86 11.73
C TYR A 95 1.59 -16.71 10.47
N PRO A 96 1.56 -18.06 10.63
CA PRO A 96 1.87 -19.01 9.57
C PRO A 96 0.92 -18.87 8.37
#